data_AF-A0A0Q9MYZ2-F1
#
_entry.id   AF-A0A0Q9MYZ2-F1
#
_cell.length_a   1.000
_cell.length_b   1.000
_cell.length_c   1.000
_cell.angle_alpha   90.00
_cell.angle_beta   90.00
_cell.angle_gamma   90.00
#
_symmetry.space_group_name_H-M   'P 1'
#
loop_
_entity.id
_entity.type
_entity.pdbx_description
1 polymer ?
#
loop_
_entity_poly.entity_id
_entity_poly.type
_entity_poly.pdbx_seq_one_letter_code
_entity_poly.pdbx_strand_id
1 'polypeptide(L)'
;MPTAHFTAQGDVGVSTGARKVLDTIAGLRPQLNLGLGDYSYEAGLEQEFCDMVTGKLGTDFPYQVVTGNHESDGHDGDIANIVKCLPNKLPGLQGEYGTQWYVDYPEQKPLVRFIMVSPGIEFHDGNTLNYSRNSERWKWTADALDGAKSRNIPWTVVGMHTPCLSVGKYHCQAGRNFTNMLMEKKADLVLTGHDHLYQRSHQLGGGPGCPALVPDAFSSGCITDSDASMVQGEGTVFATVGTGGAGLYDVRDDDSEARYFAAWSGRNRDPALGTLDVTATADRLAARFVPAEGYTFTDAFSIERK
;
A
#
# COMPACT_ATOMS: atom_id res chain seq x y z
N MET A 1 17.94 -6.18 -17.91
CA MET A 1 18.02 -6.86 -16.60
C MET A 1 16.63 -7.31 -16.22
N PRO A 2 16.44 -8.33 -15.37
CA PRO A 2 15.11 -8.66 -14.86
C PRO A 2 14.51 -7.42 -14.16
N THR A 3 13.23 -7.16 -14.41
CA THR A 3 12.49 -6.06 -13.81
C THR A 3 11.16 -6.59 -13.31
N ALA A 4 10.77 -6.20 -12.11
CA ALA A 4 9.39 -6.30 -11.64
C ALA A 4 8.70 -4.95 -11.87
N HIS A 5 7.49 -4.95 -12.44
CA HIS A 5 6.71 -3.75 -12.72
C HIS A 5 5.29 -3.94 -12.19
N PHE A 6 4.89 -3.13 -11.23
CA PHE A 6 3.59 -3.22 -10.60
C PHE A 6 2.97 -1.85 -10.36
N THR A 7 1.65 -1.81 -10.23
CA THR A 7 0.89 -0.63 -9.80
C THR A 7 0.24 -0.87 -8.44
N ALA A 8 -0.12 0.20 -7.72
CA ALA A 8 -0.84 0.09 -6.46
C ALA A 8 -1.79 1.26 -6.19
N GLN A 9 -2.98 0.96 -5.69
CA GLN A 9 -3.99 1.92 -5.23
C GLN A 9 -5.03 1.22 -4.33
N GLY A 10 -5.63 1.97 -3.40
CA GLY A 10 -6.82 1.58 -2.66
C GLY A 10 -8.01 2.44 -3.05
N ASP A 11 -9.15 2.19 -2.40
CA ASP A 11 -10.26 3.14 -2.35
C ASP A 11 -10.87 3.40 -3.73
N VAL A 12 -11.20 2.31 -4.42
CA VAL A 12 -11.51 2.33 -5.86
C VAL A 12 -12.98 2.64 -6.10
N GLY A 13 -13.90 1.85 -5.53
CA GLY A 13 -15.32 1.95 -5.84
C GLY A 13 -15.64 1.62 -7.29
N VAL A 14 -16.86 1.93 -7.72
CA VAL A 14 -17.35 1.73 -9.10
C VAL A 14 -17.61 3.05 -9.84
N SER A 15 -16.90 4.12 -9.46
CA SER A 15 -17.12 5.46 -9.99
C SER A 15 -16.59 5.65 -11.43
N THR A 16 -16.91 6.78 -12.06
CA THR A 16 -16.27 7.17 -13.33
C THR A 16 -14.77 7.47 -13.14
N GLY A 17 -14.37 7.97 -11.97
CA GLY A 17 -12.97 8.15 -11.58
C GLY A 17 -12.24 6.81 -11.51
N ALA A 18 -12.86 5.79 -10.92
CA ALA A 18 -12.32 4.43 -10.85
C ALA A 18 -11.99 3.86 -12.23
N ARG A 19 -12.91 4.02 -13.18
CA ARG A 19 -12.71 3.57 -14.57
C ARG A 19 -11.51 4.26 -15.22
N LYS A 20 -11.31 5.57 -14.98
CA LYS A 20 -10.15 6.32 -15.50
C LYS A 20 -8.83 5.89 -14.85
N VAL A 21 -8.83 5.56 -13.57
CA VAL A 21 -7.64 5.01 -12.89
C VAL A 21 -7.29 3.65 -13.48
N LEU A 22 -8.27 2.78 -13.72
CA LEU A 22 -8.06 1.49 -14.39
C LEU A 22 -7.57 1.65 -15.84
N ASP A 23 -8.07 2.65 -16.58
CA ASP A 23 -7.56 2.99 -17.91
C ASP A 23 -6.09 3.43 -17.85
N THR A 24 -5.72 4.18 -16.80
CA THR A 24 -4.32 4.59 -16.56
C THR A 24 -3.43 3.37 -16.30
N ILE A 25 -3.87 2.45 -15.44
CA ILE A 25 -3.16 1.18 -15.16
C ILE A 25 -3.01 0.36 -16.44
N ALA A 26 -4.06 0.23 -17.25
CA ALA A 26 -4.01 -0.48 -18.53
C ALA A 26 -2.96 0.13 -19.48
N GLY A 27 -2.89 1.46 -19.56
CA GLY A 27 -1.92 2.19 -20.38
C GLY A 27 -0.47 2.03 -19.90
N LEU A 28 -0.25 1.87 -18.60
CA LEU A 28 1.06 1.61 -18.01
C LEU A 28 1.59 0.20 -18.35
N ARG A 29 0.69 -0.77 -18.60
CA ARG A 29 1.01 -2.18 -18.87
C ARG A 29 1.89 -2.83 -17.78
N PRO A 30 1.55 -2.71 -16.49
CA PRO A 30 2.28 -3.38 -15.43
C PRO A 30 2.12 -4.91 -15.53
N GLN A 31 2.93 -5.64 -14.78
CA GLN A 31 2.83 -7.09 -14.69
C GLN A 31 1.81 -7.55 -13.64
N LEU A 32 1.50 -6.70 -12.65
CA LEU A 32 0.48 -6.93 -11.62
C LEU A 32 0.01 -5.60 -11.02
N ASN A 33 -1.12 -5.63 -10.32
CA ASN A 33 -1.63 -4.51 -9.53
C ASN A 33 -1.87 -4.96 -8.08
N LEU A 34 -1.55 -4.12 -7.11
CA LEU A 34 -1.92 -4.28 -5.70
C LEU A 34 -3.12 -3.39 -5.36
N GLY A 35 -4.27 -4.01 -5.08
CA GLY A 35 -5.43 -3.37 -4.47
C GLY A 35 -5.24 -3.26 -2.95
N LEU A 36 -5.33 -2.05 -2.42
CA LEU A 36 -5.04 -1.73 -1.01
C LEU A 36 -6.32 -1.62 -0.14
N GLY A 37 -7.34 -2.42 -0.44
CA GLY A 37 -8.62 -2.42 0.27
C GLY A 37 -9.61 -1.35 -0.23
N ASP A 38 -10.86 -1.50 0.20
CA ASP A 38 -12.02 -0.68 -0.16
C ASP A 38 -12.32 -0.70 -1.66
N TYR A 39 -13.05 -1.73 -2.07
CA TYR A 39 -13.28 -2.09 -3.46
C TYR A 39 -14.65 -1.66 -3.96
N SER A 40 -15.73 -2.18 -3.38
CA SER A 40 -17.10 -1.97 -3.86
C SER A 40 -17.77 -0.77 -3.20
N TYR A 41 -17.47 -0.50 -1.92
CA TYR A 41 -18.15 0.48 -1.05
C TYR A 41 -19.67 0.26 -0.86
N GLU A 42 -20.24 -0.79 -1.42
CA GLU A 42 -21.63 -1.17 -1.28
C GLU A 42 -21.76 -2.69 -1.44
N ALA A 43 -22.42 -3.34 -0.49
CA ALA A 43 -22.71 -4.77 -0.57
C ALA A 43 -23.58 -5.08 -1.79
N GLY A 44 -23.20 -6.10 -2.56
CA GLY A 44 -23.85 -6.49 -3.81
C GLY A 44 -23.22 -5.91 -5.07
N LEU A 45 -22.30 -4.92 -4.96
CA LEU A 45 -21.57 -4.36 -6.10
C LEU A 45 -20.19 -5.01 -6.34
N GLU A 46 -19.81 -6.04 -5.57
CA GLU A 46 -18.50 -6.70 -5.72
C GLU A 46 -18.30 -7.29 -7.11
N GLN A 47 -19.34 -7.90 -7.69
CA GLN A 47 -19.25 -8.45 -9.04
C GLN A 47 -19.13 -7.34 -10.10
N GLU A 48 -19.84 -6.21 -9.92
CA GLU A 48 -19.68 -5.06 -10.82
C GLU A 48 -18.26 -4.49 -10.76
N PHE A 49 -17.70 -4.36 -9.54
CA PHE A 49 -16.31 -3.98 -9.34
C PHE A 49 -15.35 -4.93 -10.06
N CYS A 50 -15.52 -6.24 -9.88
CA CYS A 50 -14.70 -7.26 -10.53
C CYS A 50 -14.82 -7.25 -12.06
N ASP A 51 -16.03 -7.08 -12.60
CA ASP A 51 -16.28 -6.98 -14.04
C ASP A 51 -15.64 -5.71 -14.62
N MET A 52 -15.67 -4.60 -13.88
CA MET A 52 -14.99 -3.37 -14.26
C MET A 52 -13.46 -3.55 -14.30
N VAL A 53 -12.86 -4.17 -13.28
CA VAL A 53 -11.42 -4.45 -13.23
C VAL A 53 -11.01 -5.38 -14.37
N THR A 54 -11.67 -6.53 -14.51
CA THR A 54 -11.33 -7.54 -15.53
C THR A 54 -11.65 -7.08 -16.94
N GLY A 55 -12.68 -6.25 -17.13
CA GLY A 55 -12.99 -5.64 -18.42
C GLY A 55 -11.93 -4.64 -18.90
N LYS A 56 -11.25 -3.96 -17.97
CA LYS A 56 -10.18 -3.00 -18.29
C LYS A 56 -8.80 -3.64 -18.41
N LEU A 57 -8.49 -4.59 -17.53
CA LEU A 57 -7.14 -5.15 -17.39
C LEU A 57 -6.99 -6.57 -17.97
N GLY A 58 -8.11 -7.24 -18.24
CA GLY A 58 -8.16 -8.64 -18.66
C GLY A 58 -8.35 -9.60 -17.48
N THR A 59 -9.01 -10.73 -17.74
CA THR A 59 -9.35 -11.75 -16.73
C THR A 59 -8.14 -12.51 -16.16
N ASP A 60 -7.03 -12.51 -16.88
CA ASP A 60 -5.78 -13.17 -16.48
C ASP A 60 -4.76 -12.21 -15.87
N PHE A 61 -5.06 -10.91 -15.85
CA PHE A 61 -4.18 -9.93 -15.24
C PHE A 61 -4.14 -10.11 -13.71
N PRO A 62 -2.94 -10.18 -13.08
CA PRO A 62 -2.82 -10.29 -11.63
C PRO A 62 -3.22 -9.02 -10.89
N TYR A 63 -4.52 -8.84 -10.63
CA TYR A 63 -5.04 -7.84 -9.68
C TYR A 63 -5.11 -8.45 -8.29
N GLN A 64 -4.06 -8.24 -7.49
CA GLN A 64 -3.92 -8.83 -6.17
C GLN A 64 -4.57 -7.97 -5.09
N VAL A 65 -5.23 -8.59 -4.11
CA VAL A 65 -6.06 -7.87 -3.14
C VAL A 65 -5.65 -8.10 -1.68
N VAL A 66 -5.86 -7.07 -0.87
CA VAL A 66 -5.97 -7.15 0.59
C VAL A 66 -7.25 -6.42 1.03
N THR A 67 -7.91 -6.88 2.08
CA THR A 67 -9.17 -6.30 2.55
C THR A 67 -8.99 -4.90 3.12
N GLY A 68 -9.97 -4.04 2.88
CA GLY A 68 -10.18 -2.80 3.62
C GLY A 68 -11.25 -2.97 4.70
N ASN A 69 -11.63 -1.86 5.35
CA ASN A 69 -12.72 -1.90 6.33
C ASN A 69 -14.10 -1.99 5.66
N HIS A 70 -14.25 -1.61 4.38
CA HIS A 70 -15.51 -1.79 3.68
C HIS A 70 -15.80 -3.26 3.31
N GLU A 71 -14.77 -4.13 3.33
CA GLU A 71 -14.91 -5.56 3.02
C GLU A 71 -14.87 -6.49 4.24
N SER A 72 -14.70 -5.96 5.44
CA SER A 72 -14.37 -6.77 6.62
C SER A 72 -15.57 -7.45 7.27
N ASP A 73 -16.78 -7.01 6.92
CA ASP A 73 -17.97 -7.28 7.72
C ASP A 73 -19.25 -7.43 6.85
N GLY A 74 -19.14 -7.33 5.52
CA GLY A 74 -20.27 -7.57 4.61
C GLY A 74 -21.24 -6.40 4.45
N HIS A 75 -21.11 -5.29 5.20
CA HIS A 75 -22.03 -4.16 5.07
C HIS A 75 -21.78 -3.36 3.79
N ASP A 76 -20.52 -3.14 3.42
CA ASP A 76 -20.12 -2.35 2.25
C ASP A 76 -19.40 -3.21 1.18
N GLY A 77 -19.45 -4.52 1.37
CA GLY A 77 -18.75 -5.52 0.58
C GLY A 77 -18.21 -6.64 1.46
N ASP A 78 -17.86 -7.76 0.84
CA ASP A 78 -17.23 -8.89 1.52
C ASP A 78 -15.96 -9.31 0.78
N ILE A 79 -14.84 -9.37 1.50
CA ILE A 79 -13.56 -9.83 0.96
C ILE A 79 -13.68 -11.22 0.32
N ALA A 80 -14.54 -12.10 0.84
CA ALA A 80 -14.80 -13.42 0.29
C ALA A 80 -15.39 -13.36 -1.14
N ASN A 81 -16.22 -12.35 -1.43
CA ASN A 81 -16.75 -12.13 -2.78
C ASN A 81 -15.67 -11.58 -3.71
N ILE A 82 -14.88 -10.61 -3.23
CA ILE A 82 -13.78 -10.01 -4.02
C ILE A 82 -12.73 -11.06 -4.40
N VAL A 83 -12.25 -11.88 -3.45
CA VAL A 83 -11.23 -12.91 -3.77
C VAL A 83 -11.77 -14.00 -4.70
N LYS A 84 -13.09 -14.22 -4.73
CA LYS A 84 -13.72 -15.18 -5.63
C LYS A 84 -13.69 -14.70 -7.09
N CYS A 85 -13.96 -13.42 -7.34
CA CYS A 85 -13.96 -12.85 -8.69
C CYS A 85 -12.61 -12.27 -9.13
N LEU A 86 -11.73 -11.90 -8.20
CA LEU A 86 -10.33 -11.51 -8.44
C LEU A 86 -9.37 -12.43 -7.66
N PRO A 87 -9.31 -13.74 -8.02
CA PRO A 87 -8.46 -14.70 -7.31
C PRO A 87 -6.98 -14.40 -7.50
N ASN A 88 -6.16 -14.91 -6.58
CA ASN A 88 -4.71 -14.88 -6.72
C ASN A 88 -4.27 -15.45 -8.09
N LYS A 89 -3.39 -14.73 -8.79
CA LYS A 89 -2.80 -15.14 -10.08
C LYS A 89 -1.28 -15.31 -10.00
N LEU A 90 -0.69 -15.14 -8.82
CA LEU A 90 0.75 -15.27 -8.58
C LEU A 90 1.05 -16.62 -7.92
N PRO A 91 2.00 -17.41 -8.45
CA PRO A 91 2.37 -18.69 -7.85
C PRO A 91 3.15 -18.49 -6.55
N GLY A 92 3.15 -19.50 -5.68
CA GLY A 92 3.98 -19.51 -4.47
C GLY A 92 3.44 -18.69 -3.28
N LEU A 93 2.21 -18.20 -3.35
CA LEU A 93 1.55 -17.47 -2.26
C LEU A 93 1.62 -18.27 -0.94
N GLN A 94 1.97 -17.58 0.14
CA GLN A 94 1.96 -18.09 1.51
C GLN A 94 0.95 -17.29 2.33
N GLY A 95 0.12 -17.96 3.12
CA GLY A 95 -0.90 -17.33 3.96
C GLY A 95 -2.31 -17.37 3.35
N GLU A 96 -3.15 -16.44 3.79
CA GLU A 96 -4.57 -16.34 3.47
C GLU A 96 -4.79 -15.16 2.51
N TYR A 97 -5.07 -15.47 1.23
CA TYR A 97 -5.28 -14.45 0.21
C TYR A 97 -6.48 -13.57 0.56
N GLY A 98 -6.33 -12.25 0.40
CA GLY A 98 -7.32 -11.26 0.80
C GLY A 98 -7.14 -10.71 2.22
N THR A 99 -6.48 -11.40 3.15
CA THR A 99 -6.39 -10.94 4.55
C THR A 99 -4.96 -10.88 5.10
N GLN A 100 -4.13 -11.90 4.85
CA GLN A 100 -2.72 -11.90 5.26
C GLN A 100 -1.91 -12.89 4.42
N TRP A 101 -1.14 -12.39 3.46
CA TRP A 101 -0.41 -13.24 2.53
C TRP A 101 0.87 -12.58 2.01
N TYR A 102 1.83 -13.39 1.57
CA TYR A 102 3.01 -12.90 0.86
C TYR A 102 3.32 -13.75 -0.36
N VAL A 103 3.99 -13.13 -1.34
CA VAL A 103 4.52 -13.81 -2.52
C VAL A 103 5.85 -13.19 -2.94
N ASP A 104 6.72 -14.02 -3.50
CA ASP A 104 8.00 -13.60 -4.06
C ASP A 104 7.87 -13.47 -5.57
N TYR A 105 8.21 -12.31 -6.12
CA TYR A 105 8.01 -12.00 -7.52
C TYR A 105 9.28 -11.44 -8.20
N PRO A 106 9.64 -11.91 -9.40
CA PRO A 106 9.13 -13.13 -10.06
C PRO A 106 9.52 -14.41 -9.30
N GLU A 107 8.72 -15.47 -9.39
CA GLU A 107 8.88 -16.70 -8.57
C GLU A 107 10.29 -17.32 -8.59
N GLN A 108 10.92 -17.41 -9.77
CA GLN A 108 12.19 -18.12 -9.94
C GLN A 108 13.42 -17.31 -9.50
N LYS A 109 13.36 -15.98 -9.64
CA LYS A 109 14.46 -15.05 -9.33
C LYS A 109 13.84 -13.81 -8.71
N PRO A 110 13.40 -13.92 -7.46
CA PRO A 110 12.57 -12.89 -6.86
C PRO A 110 13.36 -11.60 -6.68
N LEU A 111 12.75 -10.52 -7.16
CA LEU A 111 13.21 -9.15 -6.96
C LEU A 111 12.48 -8.52 -5.78
N VAL A 112 11.19 -8.83 -5.62
CA VAL A 112 10.32 -8.21 -4.63
C VAL A 112 9.59 -9.30 -3.85
N ARG A 113 9.55 -9.17 -2.52
CA ARG A 113 8.56 -9.84 -1.69
C ARG A 113 7.42 -8.87 -1.41
N PHE A 114 6.24 -9.18 -1.93
CA PHE A 114 5.01 -8.47 -1.56
C PHE A 114 4.43 -9.12 -0.31
N ILE A 115 4.13 -8.32 0.72
CA ILE A 115 3.57 -8.76 2.00
C ILE A 115 2.29 -7.96 2.23
N MET A 116 1.15 -8.62 2.10
CA MET A 116 -0.16 -7.99 2.23
C MET A 116 -0.76 -8.34 3.58
N VAL A 117 -1.14 -7.33 4.35
CA VAL A 117 -1.58 -7.45 5.75
C VAL A 117 -2.76 -6.53 6.06
N SER A 118 -3.50 -6.84 7.12
CA SER A 118 -4.78 -6.19 7.46
C SER A 118 -4.84 -5.65 8.90
N PRO A 119 -3.82 -4.92 9.40
CA PRO A 119 -3.88 -4.31 10.73
C PRO A 119 -4.92 -3.18 10.76
N GLY A 120 -5.46 -2.92 11.95
CA GLY A 120 -6.36 -1.78 12.16
C GLY A 120 -7.77 -1.93 11.60
N ILE A 121 -8.12 -3.11 11.09
CA ILE A 121 -9.46 -3.41 10.56
C ILE A 121 -10.24 -4.25 11.58
N GLU A 122 -11.48 -3.84 11.84
CA GLU A 122 -12.44 -4.60 12.65
C GLU A 122 -13.23 -5.54 11.74
N PHE A 123 -13.30 -6.83 12.11
CA PHE A 123 -14.08 -7.86 11.42
C PHE A 123 -15.22 -8.33 12.33
N HIS A 124 -16.33 -8.78 11.73
CA HIS A 124 -17.46 -9.32 12.49
C HIS A 124 -17.12 -10.57 13.30
N ASP A 125 -18.03 -10.91 14.21
CA ASP A 125 -18.04 -12.14 15.02
C ASP A 125 -16.91 -12.28 16.05
N GLY A 126 -16.24 -11.18 16.41
CA GLY A 126 -15.17 -11.18 17.42
C GLY A 126 -13.85 -11.78 16.93
N ASN A 127 -13.75 -12.08 15.64
CA ASN A 127 -12.50 -12.48 14.98
C ASN A 127 -11.68 -11.26 14.60
N THR A 128 -11.26 -10.46 15.57
CA THR A 128 -10.32 -9.36 15.30
C THR A 128 -9.01 -9.95 14.79
N LEU A 129 -8.57 -9.55 13.59
CA LEU A 129 -7.23 -9.88 13.12
C LEU A 129 -6.22 -9.17 14.04
N ASN A 130 -5.70 -9.90 15.02
CA ASN A 130 -4.88 -9.30 16.05
C ASN A 130 -3.44 -9.05 15.56
N TYR A 131 -3.09 -7.79 15.31
CA TYR A 131 -1.74 -7.32 14.97
C TYR A 131 -1.01 -6.63 16.15
N SER A 132 -1.51 -6.77 17.38
CA SER A 132 -0.84 -6.24 18.56
C SER A 132 0.57 -6.83 18.73
N ARG A 133 1.43 -6.11 19.44
CA ARG A 133 2.85 -6.49 19.61
C ARG A 133 2.95 -7.94 20.09
N ASN A 134 3.76 -8.74 19.39
CA ASN A 134 4.00 -10.17 19.66
C ASN A 134 2.80 -11.10 19.43
N SER A 135 1.68 -10.64 18.86
CA SER A 135 0.62 -11.52 18.38
C SER A 135 1.13 -12.43 17.25
N GLU A 136 0.35 -13.46 16.91
CA GLU A 136 0.69 -14.37 15.81
C GLU A 136 0.83 -13.65 14.47
N ARG A 137 -0.14 -12.79 14.11
CA ARG A 137 -0.12 -12.06 12.83
C ARG A 137 1.01 -11.00 12.78
N TRP A 138 1.34 -10.39 13.93
CA TRP A 138 2.51 -9.51 14.05
C TRP A 138 3.81 -10.28 13.79
N LYS A 139 3.99 -11.44 14.44
CA LYS A 139 5.19 -12.28 14.29
C LYS A 139 5.31 -12.84 12.88
N TRP A 140 4.22 -13.32 12.30
CA TRP A 140 4.17 -13.79 10.92
C TRP A 140 4.65 -12.73 9.94
N THR A 141 4.25 -11.46 10.15
CA THR A 141 4.67 -10.35 9.28
C THR A 141 6.16 -10.05 9.45
N ALA A 142 6.64 -10.03 10.70
CA ALA A 142 8.05 -9.87 11.00
C ALA A 142 8.91 -10.98 10.37
N ASP A 143 8.45 -12.24 10.43
CA ASP A 143 9.11 -13.41 9.86
C ASP A 143 9.09 -13.37 8.32
N ALA A 144 8.02 -12.85 7.70
CA ALA A 144 7.96 -12.65 6.26
C ALA A 144 9.02 -11.64 5.77
N LEU A 145 9.23 -10.55 6.51
CA LEU A 145 10.28 -9.56 6.24
C LEU A 145 11.69 -10.15 6.45
N ASP A 146 11.93 -10.83 7.57
CA ASP A 146 13.21 -11.49 7.84
C ASP A 146 13.51 -12.60 6.83
N GLY A 147 12.49 -13.32 6.38
CA GLY A 147 12.58 -14.36 5.36
C GLY A 147 13.00 -13.83 3.98
N ALA A 148 12.59 -12.61 3.60
CA ALA A 148 13.07 -11.99 2.35
C ALA A 148 14.56 -11.68 2.44
N LYS A 149 15.00 -11.10 3.57
CA LYS A 149 16.40 -10.78 3.82
C LYS A 149 17.28 -12.03 3.83
N SER A 150 16.86 -13.09 4.52
CA SER A 150 17.65 -14.34 4.59
C SER A 150 17.80 -15.03 3.23
N ARG A 151 16.83 -14.81 2.32
CA ARG A 151 16.88 -15.28 0.93
C ARG A 151 17.51 -14.29 -0.05
N ASN A 152 18.02 -13.16 0.43
CA ASN A 152 18.62 -12.10 -0.37
C ASN A 152 17.67 -11.55 -1.45
N ILE A 153 16.36 -11.52 -1.18
CA ILE A 153 15.38 -10.88 -2.06
C ILE A 153 15.63 -9.37 -1.98
N PRO A 154 15.88 -8.69 -3.11
CA PRO A 154 16.24 -7.28 -3.12
C PRO A 154 15.26 -6.37 -2.39
N TRP A 155 13.95 -6.51 -2.60
CA TRP A 155 12.97 -5.55 -2.10
C TRP A 155 11.86 -6.20 -1.29
N THR A 156 11.39 -5.50 -0.28
CA THR A 156 10.20 -5.81 0.51
C THR A 156 9.18 -4.68 0.38
N VAL A 157 8.00 -5.03 -0.14
CA VAL A 157 6.87 -4.10 -0.28
C VAL A 157 5.73 -4.63 0.59
N VAL A 158 5.34 -3.84 1.59
CA VAL A 158 4.22 -4.17 2.47
C VAL A 158 3.00 -3.39 2.02
N GLY A 159 1.89 -4.08 1.72
CA GLY A 159 0.62 -3.44 1.40
C GLY A 159 -0.41 -3.69 2.50
N MET A 160 -1.13 -2.66 2.90
CA MET A 160 -2.24 -2.76 3.84
C MET A 160 -3.28 -1.68 3.55
N HIS A 161 -4.43 -1.73 4.19
CA HIS A 161 -5.44 -0.69 4.01
C HIS A 161 -5.17 0.54 4.88
N THR A 162 -5.10 0.35 6.20
CA THR A 162 -5.02 1.47 7.15
C THR A 162 -3.60 2.04 7.27
N PRO A 163 -3.42 3.38 7.23
CA PRO A 163 -2.15 4.01 7.57
C PRO A 163 -1.91 4.09 9.09
N CYS A 164 -0.68 4.46 9.45
CA CYS A 164 -0.37 4.90 10.81
C CYS A 164 -0.01 6.39 10.88
N LEU A 165 0.69 6.90 9.88
CA LEU A 165 0.97 8.33 9.72
C LEU A 165 0.04 8.89 8.66
N SER A 166 -0.52 10.08 8.88
CA SER A 166 -1.38 10.72 7.90
C SER A 166 -1.50 12.24 8.05
N VAL A 167 -1.58 12.94 6.93
CA VAL A 167 -2.10 14.32 6.84
C VAL A 167 -3.56 14.35 6.39
N GLY A 168 -4.25 13.21 6.43
CA GLY A 168 -5.62 13.05 5.99
C GLY A 168 -6.67 13.16 7.09
N LYS A 169 -7.64 12.26 7.03
CA LYS A 169 -8.78 12.21 7.93
C LYS A 169 -8.49 11.35 9.16
N TYR A 170 -7.74 10.27 8.98
CA TYR A 170 -7.60 9.22 9.98
C TYR A 170 -6.25 9.27 10.71
N HIS A 171 -6.22 8.66 11.90
CA HIS A 171 -5.04 8.56 12.76
C HIS A 171 -4.41 7.16 12.66
N CYS A 172 -3.52 6.82 13.59
CA CYS A 172 -2.78 5.55 13.54
C CYS A 172 -3.62 4.28 13.82
N GLN A 173 -4.43 3.86 12.85
CA GLN A 173 -5.26 2.64 12.95
C GLN A 173 -4.45 1.36 12.78
N ALA A 174 -3.43 1.34 11.91
CA ALA A 174 -2.54 0.17 11.79
C ALA A 174 -1.81 -0.15 13.10
N GLY A 175 -1.71 0.84 14.00
CA GLY A 175 -1.15 0.70 15.33
C GLY A 175 0.35 0.99 15.38
N ARG A 176 0.74 1.78 16.38
CA ARG A 176 2.11 2.26 16.58
C ARG A 176 3.14 1.11 16.61
N ASN A 177 2.86 0.05 17.36
CA ASN A 177 3.82 -1.06 17.52
C ASN A 177 4.00 -1.89 16.25
N PHE A 178 2.96 -2.02 15.43
CA PHE A 178 3.06 -2.72 14.16
C PHE A 178 3.88 -1.88 13.16
N THR A 179 3.57 -0.59 13.05
CA THR A 179 4.28 0.35 12.18
C THR A 179 5.77 0.46 12.53
N ASN A 180 6.10 0.58 13.82
CA ASN A 180 7.50 0.58 14.25
C ASN A 180 8.19 -0.75 13.94
N MET A 181 7.50 -1.89 14.04
CA MET A 181 8.08 -3.18 13.63
C MET A 181 8.45 -3.19 12.14
N LEU A 182 7.59 -2.68 11.25
CA LEU A 182 7.91 -2.61 9.81
C LEU A 182 9.20 -1.80 9.57
N MET A 183 9.34 -0.67 10.27
CA MET A 183 10.52 0.19 10.20
C MET A 183 11.77 -0.47 10.82
N GLU A 184 11.66 -1.10 11.99
CA GLU A 184 12.74 -1.86 12.64
C GLU A 184 13.21 -3.03 11.75
N LYS A 185 12.25 -3.70 11.10
CA LYS A 185 12.49 -4.75 10.12
C LYS A 185 12.86 -4.22 8.75
N LYS A 186 13.07 -2.91 8.58
CA LYS A 186 13.59 -2.28 7.35
C LYS A 186 12.79 -2.70 6.11
N ALA A 187 11.45 -2.69 6.20
CA ALA A 187 10.62 -2.76 5.01
C ALA A 187 11.00 -1.59 4.09
N ASP A 188 11.15 -1.82 2.79
CA ASP A 188 11.62 -0.76 1.88
C ASP A 188 10.49 0.24 1.60
N LEU A 189 9.31 -0.29 1.26
CA LEU A 189 8.14 0.49 0.90
C LEU A 189 6.90 -0.08 1.60
N VAL A 190 6.14 0.80 2.24
CA VAL A 190 4.85 0.48 2.85
C VAL A 190 3.75 1.26 2.13
N LEU A 191 2.77 0.55 1.59
CA LEU A 191 1.67 1.08 0.78
C LEU A 191 0.35 0.95 1.53
N THR A 192 -0.43 2.03 1.53
CA THR A 192 -1.70 2.15 2.26
C THR A 192 -2.80 2.75 1.38
N GLY A 193 -4.07 2.55 1.74
CA GLY A 193 -5.24 3.25 1.21
C GLY A 193 -5.94 4.03 2.32
N HIS A 194 -7.26 3.88 2.43
CA HIS A 194 -8.14 4.38 3.51
C HIS A 194 -8.30 5.90 3.56
N ASP A 195 -7.19 6.63 3.67
CA ASP A 195 -7.19 8.06 3.49
C ASP A 195 -7.26 8.36 1.99
N HIS A 196 -8.38 8.92 1.54
CA HIS A 196 -8.65 9.21 0.13
C HIS A 196 -7.82 10.39 -0.38
N LEU A 197 -6.50 10.22 -0.41
CA LEU A 197 -5.51 11.19 -0.84
C LEU A 197 -4.25 10.44 -1.27
N TYR A 198 -3.35 11.18 -1.91
CA TYR A 198 -1.97 10.76 -2.06
C TYR A 198 -1.12 11.43 -0.98
N GLN A 199 -0.24 10.68 -0.34
CA GLN A 199 0.83 11.23 0.50
C GLN A 199 2.02 10.28 0.49
N ARG A 200 3.22 10.84 0.53
CA ARG A 200 4.46 10.07 0.61
C ARG A 200 5.38 10.67 1.66
N SER A 201 5.88 9.82 2.55
CA SER A 201 6.86 10.21 3.55
C SER A 201 8.24 10.50 2.94
N HIS A 202 9.07 11.24 3.65
CA HIS A 202 10.52 11.10 3.58
C HIS A 202 10.92 9.66 3.94
N GLN A 203 12.20 9.29 3.78
CA GLN A 203 12.64 8.00 4.32
C GLN A 203 12.68 8.08 5.84
N LEU A 204 11.91 7.22 6.50
CA LEU A 204 11.78 7.20 7.96
C LEU A 204 12.56 6.04 8.55
N GLY A 205 13.37 6.30 9.56
CA GLY A 205 14.21 5.28 10.19
C GLY A 205 14.37 5.49 11.69
N GLY A 206 14.67 4.39 12.38
CA GLY A 206 15.00 4.42 13.81
C GLY A 206 16.45 4.83 14.07
N GLY A 207 16.74 5.28 15.28
CA GLY A 207 18.07 5.64 15.75
C GLY A 207 18.02 6.37 17.10
N PRO A 208 19.15 6.86 17.63
CA PRO A 208 19.16 7.60 18.91
C PRO A 208 18.22 8.82 18.92
N GLY A 209 18.06 9.50 17.78
CA GLY A 209 17.12 10.62 17.59
C GLY A 209 15.68 10.20 17.27
N CYS A 210 15.43 8.91 17.03
CA CYS A 210 14.13 8.32 16.80
C CYS A 210 14.04 6.93 17.43
N PRO A 211 13.79 6.84 18.74
CA PRO A 211 13.61 5.55 19.40
C PRO A 211 12.38 4.79 18.88
N ALA A 212 11.36 5.53 18.43
CA ALA A 212 10.17 5.03 17.77
C ALA A 212 9.44 6.18 17.07
N LEU A 213 8.72 5.88 16.00
CA LEU A 213 7.64 6.73 15.51
C LEU A 213 6.53 6.78 16.57
N VAL A 214 6.08 7.99 16.90
CA VAL A 214 5.00 8.26 17.84
C VAL A 214 3.89 8.95 17.05
N PRO A 215 2.68 8.38 16.97
CA PRO A 215 1.54 9.03 16.32
C PRO A 215 1.23 10.39 16.93
N ASP A 216 0.71 11.29 16.11
CA ASP A 216 0.37 12.68 16.45
C ASP A 216 1.56 13.46 17.03
N ALA A 217 2.78 13.13 16.59
CA ALA A 217 4.00 13.79 17.01
C ALA A 217 5.09 13.77 15.93
N PHE A 218 5.88 14.84 15.87
CA PHE A 218 7.03 14.95 14.98
C PHE A 218 8.37 14.88 15.71
N SER A 219 9.29 14.06 15.18
CA SER A 219 10.71 14.09 15.49
C SER A 219 11.51 14.11 14.19
N SER A 220 12.27 15.18 13.97
CA SER A 220 13.19 15.25 12.82
C SER A 220 14.25 14.15 12.85
N GLY A 221 14.55 13.59 14.02
CA GLY A 221 15.48 12.47 14.15
C GLY A 221 14.96 11.16 13.54
N CYS A 222 13.67 11.09 13.18
CA CYS A 222 13.10 9.95 12.48
C CYS A 222 13.24 10.04 10.95
N ILE A 223 13.69 11.16 10.40
CA ILE A 223 13.96 11.31 8.97
C ILE A 223 15.42 10.94 8.72
N THR A 224 15.65 9.87 7.96
CA THR A 224 17.01 9.42 7.59
C THR A 224 17.45 9.95 6.24
N ASP A 225 16.51 10.16 5.33
CA ASP A 225 16.73 10.84 4.07
C ASP A 225 15.50 11.69 3.70
N SER A 226 15.75 12.93 3.26
CA SER A 226 14.71 13.87 2.90
C SER A 226 14.61 14.13 1.39
N ASP A 227 15.55 13.64 0.60
CA ASP A 227 15.52 13.79 -0.85
C ASP A 227 14.59 12.72 -1.52
N ALA A 228 14.60 12.67 -2.85
CA ALA A 228 13.80 11.74 -3.64
C ALA A 228 14.58 10.49 -4.13
N SER A 229 15.82 10.30 -3.69
CA SER A 229 16.75 9.25 -4.09
C SER A 229 17.40 8.59 -2.87
N MET A 230 16.60 7.80 -2.18
CA MET A 230 16.89 7.24 -0.87
C MET A 230 17.76 5.98 -0.95
N VAL A 231 18.26 5.51 0.20
CA VAL A 231 19.15 4.34 0.27
C VAL A 231 18.45 3.17 0.97
N GLN A 232 18.46 1.99 0.35
CA GLN A 232 17.91 0.79 0.97
C GLN A 232 18.55 0.51 2.33
N GLY A 233 17.73 0.14 3.32
CA GLY A 233 18.19 -0.23 4.66
C GLY A 233 18.38 0.94 5.63
N GLU A 234 18.41 2.18 5.15
CA GLU A 234 18.46 3.37 6.02
C GLU A 234 17.09 3.69 6.65
N GLY A 235 16.00 3.18 6.08
CA GLY A 235 14.65 3.35 6.61
C GLY A 235 13.59 2.85 5.65
N THR A 236 12.35 3.23 5.92
CA THR A 236 11.13 2.84 5.20
C THR A 236 10.48 4.08 4.60
N VAL A 237 10.01 3.97 3.35
CA VAL A 237 9.12 4.97 2.77
C VAL A 237 7.68 4.51 2.95
N PHE A 238 6.83 5.38 3.48
CA PHE A 238 5.40 5.15 3.60
C PHE A 238 4.69 5.96 2.51
N ALA A 239 3.80 5.32 1.76
CA ALA A 239 2.95 6.00 0.79
C ALA A 239 1.49 5.57 0.96
N THR A 240 0.60 6.54 1.07
CA THR A 240 -0.85 6.31 0.97
C THR A 240 -1.28 6.67 -0.44
N VAL A 241 -1.99 5.73 -1.07
CA VAL A 241 -2.45 5.81 -2.46
C VAL A 241 -3.95 5.49 -2.48
N GLY A 242 -4.73 6.19 -1.64
CA GLY A 242 -6.19 6.09 -1.59
C GLY A 242 -6.86 6.89 -2.70
N THR A 243 -6.30 6.82 -3.90
CA THR A 243 -6.65 7.65 -5.05
C THR A 243 -7.35 6.85 -6.14
N GLY A 244 -7.85 5.65 -5.80
CA GLY A 244 -8.35 4.68 -6.75
C GLY A 244 -9.64 5.10 -7.45
N GLY A 245 -10.50 5.89 -6.81
CA GLY A 245 -11.73 6.37 -7.44
C GLY A 245 -12.80 6.92 -6.50
N ALA A 246 -12.72 6.61 -5.21
CA ALA A 246 -13.57 7.22 -4.18
C ALA A 246 -13.24 8.72 -3.99
N GLY A 247 -14.19 9.46 -3.41
CA GLY A 247 -14.07 10.92 -3.31
C GLY A 247 -12.94 11.36 -2.38
N LEU A 248 -12.07 12.25 -2.87
CA LEU A 248 -10.87 12.69 -2.14
C LEU A 248 -11.19 13.42 -0.82
N TYR A 249 -10.34 13.20 0.18
CA TYR A 249 -10.30 13.95 1.43
C TYR A 249 -9.42 15.19 1.33
N ASP A 250 -9.62 16.12 2.26
CA ASP A 250 -8.73 17.28 2.40
C ASP A 250 -7.42 16.86 3.07
N VAL A 251 -6.32 17.46 2.62
CA VAL A 251 -5.02 17.45 3.30
C VAL A 251 -5.04 18.48 4.43
N ARG A 252 -4.53 18.09 5.59
CA ARG A 252 -4.31 18.90 6.79
C ARG A 252 -2.81 19.16 6.97
N ASP A 253 -2.29 20.20 6.32
CA ASP A 253 -0.87 20.56 6.36
C ASP A 253 -0.45 21.29 7.65
N ASP A 254 -1.39 21.51 8.57
CA ASP A 254 -1.18 21.93 9.96
C ASP A 254 -1.04 20.76 10.94
N ASP A 255 -1.19 19.51 10.47
CA ASP A 255 -0.97 18.33 11.30
C ASP A 255 0.48 18.27 11.80
N SER A 256 0.65 17.81 13.04
CA SER A 256 1.96 17.55 13.64
C SER A 256 2.83 16.63 12.77
N GLU A 257 2.24 15.67 12.08
CA GLU A 257 2.90 14.68 11.26
C GLU A 257 3.24 15.19 9.84
N ALA A 258 2.72 16.36 9.44
CA ALA A 258 2.89 16.90 8.09
C ALA A 258 4.37 16.97 7.66
N ARG A 259 5.26 17.23 8.61
CA ARG A 259 6.71 17.31 8.36
C ARG A 259 7.39 15.97 8.09
N TYR A 260 6.71 14.84 8.25
CA TYR A 260 7.20 13.55 7.76
C TYR A 260 6.94 13.36 6.28
N PHE A 261 6.04 14.13 5.67
CA PHE A 261 5.62 13.96 4.28
C PHE A 261 6.35 14.90 3.34
N ALA A 262 6.89 14.31 2.27
CA ALA A 262 7.63 15.02 1.23
C ALA A 262 6.71 15.46 0.08
N ALA A 263 5.58 14.78 -0.10
CA ALA A 263 4.60 15.06 -1.14
C ALA A 263 3.20 14.65 -0.68
N TRP A 264 2.18 15.37 -1.14
CA TRP A 264 0.78 15.03 -0.95
C TRP A 264 -0.09 15.63 -2.05
N SER A 265 -1.25 15.02 -2.29
CA SER A 265 -2.35 15.54 -3.10
C SER A 265 -3.67 15.12 -2.47
N GLY A 266 -4.62 16.03 -2.38
CA GLY A 266 -5.97 15.77 -1.89
C GLY A 266 -6.94 16.83 -2.39
N ARG A 267 -8.19 16.75 -1.95
CA ARG A 267 -9.29 17.57 -2.48
C ARG A 267 -9.00 19.08 -2.48
N ASN A 268 -8.31 19.58 -1.45
CA ASN A 268 -7.93 20.98 -1.28
C ASN A 268 -6.47 21.31 -1.70
N ARG A 269 -5.69 20.31 -2.16
CA ARG A 269 -4.27 20.46 -2.52
C ARG A 269 -3.98 19.63 -3.78
N ASP A 270 -3.95 20.28 -4.94
CA ASP A 270 -3.65 19.65 -6.24
C ASP A 270 -4.33 18.28 -6.44
N PRO A 271 -5.67 18.21 -6.36
CA PRO A 271 -6.40 16.95 -6.29
C PRO A 271 -6.06 16.04 -7.46
N ALA A 272 -5.81 14.77 -7.17
CA ALA A 272 -5.64 13.75 -8.19
C ALA A 272 -6.16 12.37 -7.77
N LEU A 273 -6.92 11.75 -8.66
CA LEU A 273 -7.06 10.30 -8.70
C LEU A 273 -5.92 9.73 -9.55
N GLY A 274 -5.51 8.49 -9.28
CA GLY A 274 -4.37 7.88 -9.95
C GLY A 274 -3.89 6.60 -9.28
N THR A 275 -2.72 6.15 -9.70
CA THR A 275 -2.05 4.95 -9.18
C THR A 275 -0.57 5.21 -8.97
N LEU A 276 0.06 4.48 -8.06
CA LEU A 276 1.50 4.45 -7.93
C LEU A 276 2.08 3.40 -8.88
N ASP A 277 2.87 3.84 -9.86
CA ASP A 277 3.58 3.00 -10.83
C ASP A 277 5.00 2.71 -10.32
N VAL A 278 5.35 1.44 -10.12
CA VAL A 278 6.62 1.03 -9.50
C VAL A 278 7.36 0.02 -10.37
N THR A 279 8.63 0.30 -10.62
CA THR A 279 9.56 -0.64 -11.27
C THR A 279 10.71 -0.98 -10.33
N ALA A 280 11.08 -2.25 -10.24
CA ALA A 280 12.18 -2.72 -9.42
C ALA A 280 13.16 -3.58 -10.24
N THR A 281 14.43 -3.24 -10.19
CA THR A 281 15.58 -4.05 -10.63
C THR A 281 16.27 -4.66 -9.42
N ALA A 282 17.44 -5.27 -9.57
CA ALA A 282 18.17 -5.81 -8.43
C ALA A 282 18.77 -4.72 -7.52
N ASP A 283 18.99 -3.52 -8.08
CA ASP A 283 19.72 -2.39 -7.51
C ASP A 283 18.86 -1.15 -7.31
N ARG A 284 17.69 -1.04 -7.93
CA ARG A 284 16.81 0.12 -7.80
C ARG A 284 15.34 -0.24 -7.69
N LEU A 285 14.62 0.42 -6.78
CA LEU A 285 13.16 0.52 -6.78
C LEU A 285 12.79 1.96 -7.11
N ALA A 286 12.09 2.19 -8.22
CA ALA A 286 11.65 3.51 -8.65
C ALA A 286 10.12 3.55 -8.70
N ALA A 287 9.54 4.58 -8.10
CA ALA A 287 8.11 4.76 -7.99
C ALA A 287 7.70 6.15 -8.49
N ARG A 288 6.55 6.24 -9.16
CA ARG A 288 5.96 7.51 -9.57
C ARG A 288 4.45 7.48 -9.42
N PHE A 289 3.86 8.56 -8.94
CA PHE A 289 2.42 8.74 -8.98
C PHE A 289 2.01 9.16 -10.39
N VAL A 290 1.12 8.38 -11.01
CA VAL A 290 0.59 8.65 -12.35
C VAL A 290 -0.87 9.08 -12.22
N PRO A 291 -1.19 10.36 -12.51
CA PRO A 291 -2.55 10.85 -12.41
C PRO A 291 -3.43 10.24 -13.51
N ALA A 292 -4.69 9.99 -13.15
CA ALA A 292 -5.72 9.63 -14.12
C ALA A 292 -6.10 10.82 -15.02
N GLU A 293 -6.72 10.53 -16.17
CA GLU A 293 -7.12 11.55 -17.13
C GLU A 293 -7.99 12.66 -16.49
N GLY A 294 -7.51 13.90 -16.60
CA GLY A 294 -8.15 15.09 -16.03
C GLY A 294 -7.45 15.63 -14.78
N TYR A 295 -6.41 14.94 -14.28
CA TYR A 295 -5.58 15.37 -13.17
C TYR A 295 -4.13 15.61 -13.61
N THR A 296 -3.41 16.48 -12.90
CA THR A 296 -2.05 16.91 -13.27
C THR A 296 -0.99 16.68 -12.20
N PHE A 297 -1.38 16.41 -10.95
CA PHE A 297 -0.42 16.14 -9.88
C PHE A 297 0.42 14.89 -10.17
N THR A 298 1.71 14.96 -9.89
CA THR A 298 2.64 13.84 -9.98
C THR A 298 3.69 13.95 -8.88
N ASP A 299 4.25 12.82 -8.50
CA ASP A 299 5.39 12.69 -7.58
C ASP A 299 6.26 11.53 -8.07
N ALA A 300 7.55 11.54 -7.74
CA ALA A 300 8.45 10.45 -8.05
C ALA A 300 9.58 10.33 -7.03
N PHE A 301 10.00 9.10 -6.75
CA PHE A 301 11.11 8.79 -5.87
C PHE A 301 11.76 7.46 -6.24
N SER A 302 12.97 7.22 -5.74
CA SER A 302 13.61 5.91 -5.81
C SER A 302 14.36 5.54 -4.54
N ILE A 303 14.51 4.23 -4.34
CA ILE A 303 15.33 3.62 -3.30
C ILE A 303 16.42 2.83 -4.02
N GLU A 304 17.68 3.13 -3.73
CA GLU A 304 18.85 2.50 -4.35
C GLU A 304 19.48 1.50 -3.37
N ARG A 305 19.75 0.29 -3.85
CA ARG A 305 20.46 -0.78 -3.15
C ARG A 305 21.93 -0.73 -3.53
N LYS A 306 22.79 -0.58 -2.52
CA LYS A 306 24.25 -0.59 -2.67
C LYS A 306 24.84 -1.98 -2.48
#